data_AF-A0A522U4G5-F1
#
_entry.id   AF-A0A522U4G5-F1
#
_cell.length_a   1.000
_cell.length_b   1.000
_cell.length_c   1.000
_cell.angle_alpha   90.00
_cell.angle_beta   90.00
_cell.angle_gamma   90.00
#
_symmetry.space_group_name_H-M   'P 1'
#
loop_
_entity.id
_entity.type
_entity.pdbx_description
1 polymer ?
#
loop_
_entity_poly.entity_id
_entity_poly.type
_entity_poly.pdbx_seq_one_letter_code
_entity_poly.pdbx_strand_id
1 'polypeptide(L)' 'MMYFSLINDMPEKKFNFAKSYQELQGIVGWFEKEDIDLEEGIKKFEEGIKLVKGMKEYLGAMENKIKELKNKL' A
#
# COMPACT_ATOMS: atom_id res chain seq x y z
N MET A 1 -23.16 2.79 -21.87
CA MET A 1 -21.83 3.29 -22.28
C MET A 1 -21.31 4.46 -21.42
N MET A 2 -22.13 5.12 -20.57
CA MET A 2 -21.66 6.24 -19.71
C MET A 2 -20.81 5.84 -18.49
N TYR A 3 -20.85 4.60 -18.02
CA TYR A 3 -20.08 4.18 -16.84
C TYR A 3 -18.56 4.12 -17.06
N PHE A 4 -18.10 4.03 -18.32
CA PHE A 4 -16.68 3.87 -18.63
C PHE A 4 -15.88 5.19 -18.57
N SER A 5 -16.55 6.34 -18.58
CA SER A 5 -15.91 7.66 -18.60
C SER A 5 -15.47 8.16 -17.23
N LEU A 6 -16.00 7.62 -16.13
CA LEU A 6 -15.71 8.11 -14.77
C LEU A 6 -14.40 7.55 -14.18
N ILE A 7 -13.71 6.67 -14.90
CA ILE A 7 -12.46 6.04 -14.45
C ILE A 7 -11.22 6.85 -14.87
N ASN A 8 -11.35 7.79 -15.82
CA ASN A 8 -10.21 8.45 -16.47
C ASN A 8 -9.75 9.80 -15.88
N ASP A 9 -10.38 10.29 -14.79
CA ASP A 9 -9.94 11.52 -14.10
C ASP A 9 -9.21 11.24 -12.78
N MET A 10 -8.13 10.45 -12.79
CA MET A 10 -7.20 10.43 -11.65
C MET A 10 -5.75 10.65 -12.08
N PRO A 11 -5.13 11.78 -11.69
CA PRO A 11 -3.74 12.07 -12.01
C PRO A 11 -2.78 11.26 -11.12
N GLU A 12 -1.67 10.85 -11.73
CA GLU A 12 -0.41 10.32 -11.17
C GLU A 12 -0.49 9.08 -10.26
N LYS A 13 0.10 7.97 -10.76
CA LYS A 13 0.35 6.67 -10.08
C LYS A 13 -0.41 6.49 -8.75
N LYS A 14 -1.68 6.10 -8.84
CA LYS A 14 -2.42 5.59 -7.68
C LYS A 14 -1.56 4.57 -6.95
N PHE A 15 -1.28 4.85 -5.68
CA PHE A 15 -0.73 3.86 -4.77
C PHE A 15 -1.57 2.57 -4.86
N ASN A 16 -0.92 1.45 -5.20
CA ASN A 16 -1.59 0.17 -5.34
C ASN A 16 -1.47 -0.62 -4.03
N PHE A 17 -2.48 -0.46 -3.18
CA PHE A 17 -2.52 -1.11 -1.87
C PHE A 17 -2.39 -2.64 -1.97
N ALA A 18 -3.12 -3.28 -2.88
CA ALA A 18 -3.10 -4.73 -3.03
C ALA A 18 -1.70 -5.24 -3.39
N LYS A 19 -1.01 -4.55 -4.31
CA LYS A 19 0.36 -4.87 -4.69
C LYS A 19 1.33 -4.68 -3.52
N SER A 20 1.27 -3.55 -2.83
CA SER A 20 2.16 -3.28 -1.69
C SER A 20 1.92 -4.24 -0.52
N TYR A 21 0.68 -4.69 -0.32
CA TYR A 21 0.35 -5.70 0.68
C TYR A 21 0.93 -7.07 0.31
N GLN A 22 0.82 -7.47 -0.96
CA GLN A 22 1.42 -8.70 -1.47
C GLN A 22 2.96 -8.68 -1.34
N GLU A 23 3.60 -7.55 -1.65
CA GLU A 23 5.05 -7.37 -1.47
C GLU A 23 5.46 -7.49 0.01
N LEU A 24 4.67 -6.92 0.93
CA LEU A 24 4.92 -7.05 2.37
C LEU A 24 4.79 -8.51 2.83
N GLN A 25 3.78 -9.24 2.36
CA GLN A 25 3.64 -10.67 2.65
C GLN A 25 4.83 -11.49 2.14
N GLY A 26 5.36 -11.14 0.96
CA GLY A 26 6.58 -11.76 0.45
C GLY A 26 7.81 -11.51 1.35
N ILE A 27 7.94 -10.30 1.90
CA ILE A 27 9.00 -9.98 2.87
C ILE A 27 8.82 -10.79 4.15
N VAL A 28 7.60 -10.85 4.70
CA VAL A 28 7.31 -11.65 5.90
C VAL A 28 7.64 -13.12 5.67
N GLY A 29 7.19 -13.70 4.56
CA GLY A 29 7.49 -15.10 4.23
C GLY A 29 8.99 -15.36 3.98
N TRP A 30 9.77 -14.34 3.59
CA TRP A 30 11.23 -14.47 3.51
C TRP A 30 11.86 -14.62 4.90
N PHE A 31 11.34 -13.94 5.92
CA PHE A 31 11.82 -14.04 7.31
C PHE A 31 11.47 -15.36 8.00
N GLU A 32 10.56 -16.15 7.43
CA GLU A 32 10.17 -17.46 7.96
C GLU A 32 11.10 -18.59 7.50
N LYS A 33 12.11 -18.30 6.68
CA LYS A 33 13.10 -19.28 6.22
C LYS A 33 14.07 -19.66 7.34
N GLU A 34 14.54 -20.91 7.31
CA GLU A 34 15.46 -21.45 8.33
C GLU A 34 16.88 -20.88 8.26
N ASP A 35 17.32 -20.48 7.06
CA ASP A 35 18.65 -19.91 6.82
C ASP A 35 18.50 -18.51 6.21
N ILE A 36 18.66 -17.50 7.05
CA ILE A 36 18.48 -16.09 6.69
C ILE A 36 19.82 -15.35 6.77
N ASP A 37 20.15 -14.65 5.69
CA ASP A 37 21.29 -13.73 5.67
C ASP A 37 20.94 -12.43 6.41
N LEU A 38 21.77 -12.04 7.37
CA LEU A 38 21.51 -10.88 8.22
C LEU A 38 21.53 -9.56 7.43
N GLU A 39 22.42 -9.40 6.46
CA GLU A 39 22.52 -8.18 5.66
C GLU A 39 21.31 -8.03 4.72
N GLU A 40 20.85 -9.13 4.13
CA GLU A 40 19.61 -9.17 3.36
C GLU A 40 18.40 -8.90 4.27
N GLY A 41 18.40 -9.44 5.48
CA GLY A 41 17.36 -9.19 6.49
C GLY A 41 17.19 -7.70 6.80
N ILE A 42 18.29 -6.96 6.99
CA ILE A 42 18.24 -5.50 7.21
C ILE A 42 17.59 -4.79 6.00
N LYS A 43 17.98 -5.13 4.78
CA LYS A 43 17.41 -4.54 3.55
C LYS A 43 15.91 -4.84 3.44
N LYS A 44 15.50 -6.08 3.68
CA LYS A 44 14.09 -6.51 3.65
C LYS A 44 13.26 -5.80 4.71
N PHE A 45 13.82 -5.57 5.89
CA PHE A 45 13.17 -4.81 6.95
C PHE A 45 12.93 -3.35 6.55
N GLU A 46 13.92 -2.69 5.97
CA GLU A 46 13.77 -1.32 5.44
C GLU A 46 12.73 -1.23 4.32
N GLU A 47 12.72 -2.19 3.40
CA GLU A 47 11.69 -2.32 2.36
C GLU A 47 10.29 -2.47 2.98
N GLY A 48 10.15 -3.33 3.99
CA GLY A 48 8.91 -3.53 4.74
C GLY A 48 8.40 -2.25 5.40
N ILE A 49 9.28 -1.47 6.04
CA ILE A 49 8.94 -0.17 6.63
C ILE A 49 8.39 0.79 5.56
N LYS A 50 9.04 0.86 4.40
CA LYS A 50 8.60 1.74 3.29
C LYS A 50 7.20 1.36 2.80
N LEU A 51 6.94 0.06 2.62
CA LEU A 51 5.62 -0.44 2.20
C LEU A 51 4.53 -0.10 3.23
N VAL A 52 4.80 -0.36 4.52
CA VAL A 52 3.85 -0.06 5.60
C VAL A 52 3.56 1.43 5.68
N LYS A 53 4.57 2.29 5.52
CA LYS A 53 4.39 3.74 5.51
C LYS A 53 3.45 4.18 4.39
N GLY A 54 3.69 3.72 3.15
CA GLY A 54 2.82 4.03 2.01
C GLY A 54 1.39 3.54 2.19
N MET A 55 1.21 2.34 2.77
CA MET A 55 -0.12 1.81 3.07
C MET A 55 -0.86 2.65 4.11
N LYS A 56 -0.18 3.10 5.18
CA LYS A 56 -0.78 3.98 6.20
C LYS A 56 -1.22 5.31 5.61
N GLU A 57 -0.39 5.92 4.76
CA GLU A 57 -0.72 7.18 4.09
C GLU A 57 -1.94 7.02 3.17
N TYR A 58 -2.00 5.93 2.40
CA TYR A 58 -3.15 5.62 1.56
C TYR A 58 -4.45 5.45 2.37
N LEU A 59 -4.41 4.66 3.45
CA LEU A 59 -5.58 4.45 4.31
C LEU A 59 -6.05 5.75 4.97
N GLY A 60 -5.12 6.60 5.44
CA GLY A 60 -5.44 7.91 5.99
C GLY A 60 -6.12 8.83 4.97
N ALA A 61 -5.64 8.84 3.73
CA ALA A 61 -6.28 9.60 2.65
C ALA A 61 -7.70 9.10 2.36
N MET A 62 -7.94 7.79 2.38
CA MET A 62 -9.27 7.21 2.20
C MET A 62 -10.20 7.54 3.38
N GLU A 63 -9.71 7.49 4.61
CA GLU A 63 -10.47 7.86 5.80
C GLU A 63 -10.91 9.33 5.74
N ASN A 64 -10.00 10.24 5.37
CA ASN A 64 -10.31 11.66 5.19
C ASN A 64 -11.38 11.87 4.12
N LYS A 65 -11.26 11.19 2.98
CA LYS A 65 -12.28 11.24 1.93
C LYS A 65 -13.66 10.78 2.42
N ILE A 66 -13.72 9.72 3.24
CA ILE A 66 -14.98 9.26 3.85
C ILE A 66 -15.55 10.31 4.80
N LYS A 67 -14.71 10.95 5.63
CA LYS A 67 -15.14 12.02 6.55
C LYS A 67 -15.72 13.22 5.78
N GLU A 68 -15.08 13.65 4.71
CA GLU A 68 -15.58 14.73 3.86
C GLU A 68 -16.93 14.42 3.24
N LEU A 69 -17.12 13.17 2.77
CA LEU A 69 -18.42 12.74 2.22
C LEU A 69 -19.52 12.73 3.29
N LYS A 70 -19.21 12.30 4.52
CA LYS A 70 -20.16 12.32 5.63
C LYS A 70 -20.58 13.74 6.03
N ASN A 71 -19.68 14.71 5.95
CA ASN A 71 -19.99 16.11 6.28
C ASN A 71 -20.81 16.83 5.20
N LYS A 72 -20.92 16.25 4.00
CA LYS A 72 -21.74 16.76 2.88
C LYS A 72 -23.14 16.15 2.83
N LEU A 73 -23.41 15.16 3.69
CA LEU A 73 -24.75 14.60 3.95
C LEU A 73 -25.41 15.41 5.06
#